data_AF-A0A0G2EDN2-F1
#
_entry.id   AF-A0A0G2EDN2-F1
#
_cell.length_a   1.000
_cell.length_b   1.000
_cell.length_c   1.000
_cell.angle_alpha   90.00
_cell.angle_beta   90.00
_cell.angle_gamma   90.00
#
_symmetry.space_group_name_H-M   'P 1'
#
loop_
_entity.id
_entity.type
_entity.pdbx_description
1 polymer ?
#
loop_
_entity_poly.entity_id
_entity_poly.type
_entity_poly.pdbx_seq_one_letter_code
_entity_poly.pdbx_strand_id
1 'polypeptide(L)'
;MRAYKEGPNWWYAAVFITSTIIGLVCIYTANTTLPWYGFFISILLAAILCPFFGTQAALTGYQGNVQPLMHLLGGLIHPGSPTANLYFTLFGHASITHALNMTRSLKLGQYAKLPPRITFVAQLLGTLLGSVISHAVMTAITADQRSVLLDPPSNTAVVWSAAHPQHLRALATAFGDHGPSLFSLARRPLPRYALIPLGLLLGPLLPLPAFFLSRLFPSHSTITRSLNTPLVAASAGVLATLPSTSAMPAYFAVGFASQFWLRRYRPGWFARHNYVVAAAVEAGAQACGVLVTLLLRGGLGGWAEVPMPGWWGNNVGGNFDRCPAAGDAAAGLGMVRDAGGGL
;
A
#
# COMPACT_ATOMS: atom_id res chain seq x y z
N MET A 1 -33.46 6.90 4.38
CA MET A 1 -32.61 8.05 4.03
C MET A 1 -33.38 9.32 3.74
N ARG A 2 -34.55 9.30 3.06
CA ARG A 2 -35.35 10.51 2.76
C ARG A 2 -35.73 11.38 3.98
N ALA A 3 -35.69 10.83 5.19
CA ALA A 3 -35.94 11.57 6.43
C ALA A 3 -34.77 12.46 6.89
N TYR A 4 -33.54 12.20 6.43
CA TYR A 4 -32.36 12.99 6.78
C TYR A 4 -31.97 13.93 5.64
N LYS A 5 -31.71 15.20 5.97
CA LYS A 5 -31.17 16.15 4.99
C LYS A 5 -29.78 15.70 4.57
N GLU A 6 -29.57 15.63 3.26
CA GLU A 6 -28.25 15.36 2.70
C GLU A 6 -27.25 16.46 3.12
N GLY A 7 -25.98 16.08 3.14
CA GLY A 7 -24.89 17.03 3.34
C GLY A 7 -24.85 17.99 2.15
N PRO A 8 -24.83 19.31 2.37
CA PRO A 8 -24.84 20.24 1.26
C PRO A 8 -23.51 20.15 0.48
N ASN A 9 -23.59 20.19 -0.85
CA ASN A 9 -22.42 20.04 -1.73
C ASN A 9 -21.30 21.06 -1.44
N TRP A 10 -21.64 22.23 -0.88
CA TRP A 10 -20.65 23.24 -0.51
C TRP A 10 -19.70 22.78 0.61
N TRP A 11 -20.07 21.82 1.47
CA TRP A 11 -19.14 21.26 2.47
C TRP A 11 -17.99 20.51 1.79
N TYR A 12 -18.30 19.72 0.76
CA TYR A 12 -17.29 19.01 -0.02
C TYR A 12 -16.42 20.00 -0.82
N ALA A 13 -17.03 21.02 -1.42
CA ALA A 13 -16.29 22.06 -2.14
C ALA A 13 -15.36 22.85 -1.19
N ALA A 14 -15.82 23.19 0.02
CA ALA A 14 -15.00 23.87 1.02
C ALA A 14 -13.79 23.02 1.42
N VAL A 15 -13.98 21.73 1.70
CA VAL A 15 -12.87 20.80 2.02
C VAL A 15 -11.91 20.62 0.85
N PHE A 16 -12.41 20.60 -0.38
CA PHE A 16 -11.56 20.52 -1.57
C PHE A 16 -10.69 21.77 -1.73
N ILE A 17 -11.28 22.97 -1.55
CA ILE A 17 -10.56 24.24 -1.65
C ILE A 17 -9.53 24.36 -0.54
N THR A 18 -9.90 24.09 0.73
CA THR A 18 -8.96 24.20 1.84
C THR A 18 -7.83 23.19 1.74
N SER A 19 -8.11 21.94 1.36
CA SER A 19 -7.06 20.93 1.17
C SER A 19 -6.13 21.26 -0.01
N THR A 20 -6.65 21.86 -1.09
CA THR A 20 -5.85 22.37 -2.20
C THR A 20 -4.89 23.48 -1.78
N ILE A 21 -5.38 24.45 -1.00
CA ILE A 21 -4.54 25.55 -0.49
C ILE A 21 -3.44 25.01 0.41
N ILE A 22 -3.78 24.14 1.36
CA ILE A 22 -2.81 23.52 2.28
C ILE A 22 -1.77 22.71 1.48
N GLY A 23 -2.20 21.93 0.50
CA GLY A 23 -1.31 21.15 -0.36
C GLY A 23 -0.30 22.02 -1.12
N LEU A 24 -0.76 23.13 -1.71
CA LEU A 24 0.12 24.09 -2.39
C LEU A 24 1.12 24.74 -1.43
N VAL A 25 0.67 25.16 -0.25
CA VAL A 25 1.57 25.72 0.78
C VAL A 25 2.65 24.69 1.14
N CYS A 26 2.27 23.43 1.39
CA CYS A 26 3.22 22.36 1.73
C CYS A 26 4.28 22.15 0.64
N ILE A 27 3.91 22.19 -0.64
CA ILE A 27 4.84 22.02 -1.78
C ILE A 27 5.93 23.09 -1.75
N TYR A 28 5.54 24.35 -1.52
CA TYR A 28 6.46 25.49 -1.50
C TYR A 28 7.29 25.56 -0.22
N THR A 29 6.70 25.25 0.94
CA THR A 29 7.46 25.25 2.20
C THR A 29 8.48 24.11 2.28
N ALA A 30 8.18 22.96 1.66
CA ALA A 30 9.04 21.78 1.73
C ALA A 30 10.07 21.68 0.58
N ASN A 31 10.22 22.73 -0.26
CA ASN A 31 11.20 22.80 -1.36
C ASN A 31 11.23 21.53 -2.23
N THR A 32 10.04 21.03 -2.56
CA THR A 32 9.84 19.68 -3.10
C THR A 32 10.26 19.50 -4.55
N THR A 33 10.76 20.56 -5.20
CA THR A 33 11.07 20.66 -6.65
C THR A 33 9.87 20.39 -7.57
N LEU A 34 8.70 20.08 -7.03
CA LEU A 34 7.46 19.86 -7.77
C LEU A 34 6.83 21.21 -8.11
N PRO A 35 6.58 21.52 -9.39
CA PRO A 35 5.90 22.76 -9.77
C PRO A 35 4.39 22.65 -9.48
N TRP A 36 3.74 23.82 -9.32
CA TRP A 36 2.31 23.93 -9.00
C TRP A 36 1.39 23.16 -9.96
N TYR A 37 1.76 23.06 -11.25
CA TYR A 37 0.97 22.32 -12.23
C TYR A 37 1.01 20.81 -11.99
N GLY A 38 2.12 20.26 -11.48
CA GLY A 38 2.27 18.83 -11.16
C GLY A 38 1.29 18.39 -10.08
N PHE A 39 1.01 19.27 -9.12
CA PHE A 39 -0.04 19.05 -8.12
C PHE A 39 -1.43 18.91 -8.74
N PHE A 40 -1.84 19.83 -9.61
CA PHE A 40 -3.14 19.75 -10.27
C PHE A 40 -3.27 18.54 -11.19
N ILE A 41 -2.19 18.17 -11.89
CA ILE A 41 -2.17 16.94 -12.70
C ILE A 41 -2.38 15.70 -11.83
N SER A 42 -1.75 15.64 -10.65
CA SER A 42 -1.92 14.51 -9.72
C SER A 42 -3.36 14.37 -9.22
N ILE A 43 -4.01 15.49 -8.89
CA ILE A 43 -5.42 15.54 -8.45
C ILE A 43 -6.36 15.17 -9.60
N LEU A 44 -6.12 15.69 -10.81
CA LEU A 44 -6.92 15.37 -11.98
C LEU A 44 -6.84 13.88 -12.31
N LEU A 45 -5.64 13.32 -12.27
CA LEU A 45 -5.42 11.89 -12.47
C LEU A 45 -6.12 11.06 -11.39
N ALA A 46 -6.04 11.47 -10.12
CA ALA A 46 -6.77 10.85 -9.02
C ALA A 46 -8.29 10.90 -9.25
N ALA A 47 -8.84 12.03 -9.71
CA ALA A 47 -10.26 12.19 -10.00
C ALA A 47 -10.72 11.27 -11.14
N ILE A 48 -9.91 11.07 -12.17
CA ILE A 48 -10.20 10.14 -13.28
C ILE A 48 -10.14 8.69 -12.81
N LEU A 49 -9.13 8.33 -12.01
CA LEU A 49 -8.91 6.94 -11.56
C LEU A 49 -9.85 6.52 -10.42
N CYS A 50 -10.33 7.47 -9.60
CA CYS A 50 -11.16 7.19 -8.44
C CYS A 50 -12.45 6.41 -8.76
N PRO A 51 -13.25 6.75 -9.80
CA PRO A 51 -14.43 5.96 -10.18
C PRO A 51 -14.09 4.51 -10.57
N PHE A 52 -12.97 4.28 -11.27
CA PHE A 52 -12.57 2.93 -11.69
C PHE A 52 -12.16 2.07 -10.50
N PHE A 53 -11.28 2.57 -9.63
CA PHE A 53 -10.87 1.83 -8.43
C PHE A 53 -12.00 1.73 -7.40
N GLY A 54 -12.91 2.72 -7.34
CA GLY A 54 -14.08 2.69 -6.46
C GLY A 54 -15.12 1.66 -6.87
N THR A 55 -15.43 1.56 -8.16
CA THR A 55 -16.32 0.51 -8.67
C THR A 55 -15.70 -0.87 -8.50
N GLN A 56 -14.41 -1.03 -8.78
CA GLN A 56 -13.70 -2.28 -8.53
C GLN A 56 -13.74 -2.69 -7.05
N ALA A 57 -13.43 -1.77 -6.13
CA ALA A 57 -13.46 -2.04 -4.70
C ALA A 57 -14.88 -2.36 -4.21
N ALA A 58 -15.92 -1.72 -4.77
CA ALA A 58 -17.31 -1.99 -4.43
C ALA A 58 -17.77 -3.38 -4.90
N LEU A 59 -17.32 -3.84 -6.07
CA LEU A 59 -17.70 -5.14 -6.65
C LEU A 59 -16.92 -6.31 -6.04
N THR A 60 -15.62 -6.13 -5.83
CA THR A 60 -14.71 -7.22 -5.45
C THR A 60 -14.38 -7.25 -3.96
N GLY A 61 -14.59 -6.13 -3.25
CA GLY A 61 -14.11 -5.94 -1.89
C GLY A 61 -12.60 -5.76 -1.78
N TYR A 62 -11.85 -5.84 -2.89
CA TYR A 62 -10.40 -5.66 -2.94
C TYR A 62 -10.03 -4.21 -3.27
N GLN A 63 -9.15 -3.63 -2.46
CA GLN A 63 -8.60 -2.29 -2.71
C GLN A 63 -7.30 -2.45 -3.51
N GLY A 64 -7.32 -2.04 -4.77
CA GLY A 64 -6.13 -2.08 -5.63
C GLY A 64 -5.08 -1.05 -5.20
N ASN A 65 -3.81 -1.44 -5.22
CA ASN A 65 -2.71 -0.52 -4.95
C ASN A 65 -2.42 0.35 -6.19
N VAL A 66 -2.82 1.63 -6.14
CA VAL A 66 -2.61 2.60 -7.22
C VAL A 66 -1.22 3.28 -7.14
N GLN A 67 -0.50 3.11 -6.03
CA GLN A 67 0.76 3.80 -5.77
C GLN A 67 1.83 3.57 -6.86
N PRO A 68 2.08 2.34 -7.36
CA PRO A 68 3.08 2.13 -8.40
C PRO A 68 2.73 2.83 -9.72
N LEU A 69 1.44 2.90 -10.07
CA LEU A 69 0.98 3.62 -11.25
C LEU A 69 1.24 5.12 -11.13
N MET A 70 1.00 5.69 -9.96
CA MET A 70 1.29 7.10 -9.69
C MET A 70 2.80 7.40 -9.74
N HIS A 71 3.64 6.51 -9.23
CA HIS A 71 5.10 6.65 -9.33
C HIS A 71 5.59 6.60 -10.78
N LEU A 72 5.02 5.70 -11.59
CA LEU A 72 5.36 5.59 -13.01
C LEU A 72 4.98 6.88 -13.76
N LEU A 73 3.76 7.37 -13.58
CA LEU A 73 3.28 8.57 -14.26
C LEU A 73 3.99 9.84 -13.75
N GLY A 74 4.23 9.95 -12.44
CA GLY A 74 4.98 11.05 -11.85
C GLY A 74 6.42 11.12 -12.34
N GLY A 75 7.11 9.98 -12.43
CA GLY A 75 8.46 9.89 -12.99
C GLY A 75 8.55 10.20 -14.48
N LEU A 76 7.48 9.95 -15.26
CA LEU A 76 7.40 10.35 -16.67
C LEU A 76 7.18 11.86 -16.85
N ILE A 77 6.40 12.48 -15.97
CA ILE A 77 6.09 13.92 -16.05
C ILE A 77 7.25 14.77 -15.52
N HIS A 78 7.92 14.30 -14.46
CA HIS A 78 9.03 14.99 -13.80
C HIS A 78 10.26 14.08 -13.67
N PRO A 79 11.00 13.83 -14.78
CA PRO A 79 12.19 13.01 -14.72
C PRO A 79 13.33 13.71 -13.96
N GLY A 80 14.11 12.93 -13.20
CA GLY A 80 15.32 13.40 -12.53
C GLY A 80 15.12 13.97 -11.12
N SER A 81 13.90 13.94 -10.57
CA SER A 81 13.66 14.33 -9.17
C SER A 81 12.86 13.27 -8.41
N PRO A 82 13.51 12.54 -7.47
CA PRO A 82 12.82 11.54 -6.65
C PRO A 82 11.85 12.19 -5.66
N THR A 83 12.16 13.39 -5.15
CA THR A 83 11.29 14.12 -4.22
C THR A 83 10.02 14.57 -4.93
N ALA A 84 10.10 15.15 -6.12
CA ALA A 84 8.92 15.53 -6.90
C ALA A 84 8.01 14.34 -7.17
N ASN A 85 8.58 13.18 -7.54
CA ASN A 85 7.81 11.96 -7.76
C ASN A 85 7.13 11.44 -6.49
N LEU A 86 7.79 11.53 -5.33
CA LEU A 86 7.19 11.13 -4.05
C LEU A 86 5.96 11.98 -3.70
N TYR A 87 6.04 13.30 -3.88
CA TYR A 87 4.91 14.20 -3.63
C TYR A 87 3.78 14.02 -4.66
N PHE A 88 4.11 13.85 -5.94
CA PHE A 88 3.12 13.55 -6.97
C PHE A 88 2.32 12.29 -6.62
N THR A 89 3.01 11.22 -6.21
CA THR A 89 2.37 9.97 -5.79
C THR A 89 1.59 10.13 -4.50
N LEU A 90 2.10 10.88 -3.53
CA LEU A 90 1.39 11.15 -2.28
C LEU A 90 0.03 11.78 -2.56
N PHE A 91 -0.01 12.87 -3.34
CA PHE A 91 -1.26 13.55 -3.65
C PHE A 91 -2.20 12.69 -4.50
N GLY A 92 -1.68 11.96 -5.51
CA GLY A 92 -2.49 11.10 -6.35
C GLY A 92 -3.08 9.91 -5.61
N HIS A 93 -2.23 9.09 -4.99
CA HIS A 93 -2.63 7.85 -4.33
C HIS A 93 -3.43 8.11 -3.04
N ALA A 94 -3.00 9.03 -2.17
CA ALA A 94 -3.69 9.29 -0.91
C ALA A 94 -5.09 9.87 -1.16
N SER A 95 -5.25 10.73 -2.16
CA SER A 95 -6.58 11.28 -2.52
C SER A 95 -7.58 10.19 -2.89
N ILE A 96 -7.16 9.19 -3.68
CA ILE A 96 -8.02 8.04 -4.02
C ILE A 96 -8.37 7.26 -2.74
N THR A 97 -7.38 6.93 -1.91
CA THR A 97 -7.60 6.17 -0.67
C THR A 97 -8.56 6.89 0.28
N HIS A 98 -8.42 8.21 0.45
CA HIS A 98 -9.33 9.00 1.27
C HIS A 98 -10.75 9.09 0.66
N ALA A 99 -10.87 9.21 -0.66
CA ALA A 99 -12.17 9.20 -1.34
C ALA A 99 -12.90 7.85 -1.15
N LEU A 100 -12.19 6.73 -1.25
CA LEU A 100 -12.75 5.39 -1.01
C LEU A 100 -13.15 5.19 0.45
N ASN A 101 -12.32 5.62 1.39
CA ASN A 101 -12.61 5.53 2.82
C ASN A 101 -13.82 6.39 3.20
N MET A 102 -13.90 7.63 2.71
CA MET A 102 -15.07 8.50 2.91
C MET A 102 -16.34 7.86 2.34
N THR A 103 -16.27 7.30 1.14
CA THR A 103 -17.42 6.61 0.51
C THR A 103 -17.85 5.39 1.33
N ARG A 104 -16.89 4.61 1.85
CA ARG A 104 -17.15 3.45 2.71
C ARG A 104 -17.83 3.87 4.03
N SER A 105 -17.33 4.91 4.69
CA SER A 105 -17.92 5.45 5.92
C SER A 105 -19.33 5.98 5.70
N LEU A 106 -19.57 6.72 4.60
CA LEU A 106 -20.90 7.17 4.22
C LEU A 106 -21.84 6.00 3.98
N LYS A 107 -21.38 4.95 3.29
CA LYS A 107 -22.17 3.74 3.03
C LYS A 107 -22.55 3.02 4.33
N LEU A 108 -21.59 2.87 5.25
CA LEU A 108 -21.82 2.29 6.56
C LEU A 108 -22.83 3.12 7.37
N GLY A 109 -22.71 4.45 7.32
CA GLY A 109 -23.67 5.38 7.91
C GLY A 109 -25.10 5.15 7.40
N GLN A 110 -25.26 4.83 6.12
CA GLN A 110 -26.57 4.47 5.55
C GLN A 110 -27.14 3.20 6.19
N TYR A 111 -26.31 2.16 6.38
CA TYR A 111 -26.73 0.91 6.99
C TYR A 111 -27.07 1.06 8.47
N ALA A 112 -26.29 1.88 9.19
CA ALA A 112 -26.51 2.19 10.60
C ALA A 112 -27.63 3.21 10.85
N LYS A 113 -28.28 3.73 9.79
CA LYS A 113 -29.32 4.78 9.86
C LYS A 113 -28.85 6.07 10.55
N LEU A 114 -27.56 6.38 10.44
CA LEU A 114 -26.97 7.62 10.96
C LEU A 114 -27.23 8.80 9.99
N PRO A 115 -27.42 10.02 10.50
CA PRO A 115 -27.57 11.21 9.66
C PRO A 115 -26.27 11.52 8.90
N PRO A 116 -26.32 11.73 7.56
CA PRO A 116 -25.13 11.92 6.72
C PRO A 116 -24.21 13.07 7.14
N ARG A 117 -24.78 14.13 7.73
CA ARG A 117 -24.03 15.30 8.19
C ARG A 117 -23.09 14.97 9.35
N ILE A 118 -23.57 14.17 10.31
CA ILE A 118 -22.77 13.77 11.47
C ILE A 118 -21.68 12.80 11.03
N THR A 119 -21.98 11.88 10.10
CA THR A 119 -20.96 10.97 9.57
C THR A 119 -19.84 11.71 8.83
N PHE A 120 -20.17 12.77 8.10
CA PHE A 120 -19.18 13.61 7.42
C PHE A 120 -18.27 14.34 8.42
N VAL A 121 -18.86 15.00 9.42
CA VAL A 121 -18.09 15.75 10.44
C VAL A 121 -17.24 14.81 11.28
N ALA A 122 -17.76 13.66 11.68
CA ALA A 122 -17.02 12.65 12.45
C ALA A 122 -15.80 12.13 11.66
N GLN A 123 -15.97 11.86 10.36
CA GLN A 123 -14.85 11.47 9.51
C GLN A 123 -13.82 12.59 9.38
N LEU A 124 -14.25 13.83 9.16
CA LEU A 124 -13.35 14.99 9.04
C LEU A 124 -12.52 15.20 10.32
N LEU A 125 -13.17 15.19 11.49
CA LEU A 125 -12.50 15.30 12.79
C LEU A 125 -11.52 14.15 13.01
N GLY A 126 -11.93 12.91 12.70
CA GLY A 126 -11.06 11.73 12.81
C GLY A 126 -9.83 11.84 11.91
N THR A 127 -9.98 12.32 10.67
CA THR A 127 -8.84 12.53 9.76
C THR A 127 -7.91 13.64 10.22
N LEU A 128 -8.43 14.73 10.77
CA LEU A 128 -7.61 15.85 11.28
C LEU A 128 -6.82 15.41 12.52
N LEU A 129 -7.49 14.77 13.48
CA LEU A 129 -6.83 14.24 14.68
C LEU A 129 -5.76 13.20 14.31
N GLY A 130 -6.12 12.26 13.44
CA GLY A 130 -5.20 11.24 12.94
C GLY A 130 -3.97 11.87 12.26
N SER A 131 -4.15 12.89 11.41
CA SER A 131 -3.06 13.58 10.75
C SER A 131 -2.09 14.26 11.72
N VAL A 132 -2.60 14.91 12.77
CA VAL A 132 -1.76 15.56 13.79
C VAL A 132 -0.97 14.52 14.59
N ILE A 133 -1.62 13.45 15.04
CA ILE A 133 -0.96 12.38 15.81
C ILE A 133 0.10 11.69 14.94
N SER A 134 -0.25 11.32 13.69
CA SER A 134 0.70 10.70 12.77
C SER A 134 1.90 11.60 12.49
N HIS A 135 1.72 12.91 12.37
CA HIS A 135 2.83 13.85 12.20
C HIS A 135 3.73 13.93 13.45
N ALA A 136 3.13 14.02 14.65
CA ALA A 136 3.88 14.04 15.91
C ALA A 136 4.69 12.75 16.13
N VAL A 137 4.09 11.59 15.82
CA VAL A 137 4.78 10.30 15.93
C VAL A 137 5.91 10.19 14.89
N MET A 138 5.66 10.58 13.64
CA MET A 138 6.70 10.53 12.61
C MET A 138 7.89 11.45 12.91
N THR A 139 7.63 12.67 13.41
CA THR A 139 8.70 13.60 13.80
C THR A 139 9.54 13.04 14.95
N ALA A 140 8.90 12.45 15.97
CA ALA A 140 9.60 11.76 17.07
C ALA A 140 10.46 10.59 16.57
N ILE A 141 9.89 9.72 15.72
CA ILE A 141 10.63 8.58 15.13
C ILE A 141 11.84 9.06 14.33
N THR A 142 11.68 10.09 13.50
CA THR A 142 12.79 10.60 12.68
C THR A 142 13.89 11.29 13.49
N ALA A 143 13.56 11.85 14.65
CA ALA A 143 14.54 12.46 15.54
C ALA A 143 15.36 11.40 16.30
N ASP A 144 14.68 10.37 16.81
CA ASP A 144 15.28 9.32 17.63
C ASP A 144 16.01 8.25 16.80
N GLN A 145 15.44 7.83 15.68
CA GLN A 145 15.94 6.72 14.84
C GLN A 145 16.71 7.20 13.60
N ARG A 146 17.29 8.41 13.65
CA ARG A 146 18.00 9.02 12.51
C ARG A 146 19.17 8.18 12.02
N SER A 147 19.94 7.58 12.93
CA SER A 147 21.10 6.75 12.59
C SER A 147 20.70 5.52 11.76
N VAL A 148 19.63 4.82 12.16
CA VAL A 148 19.08 3.65 11.45
C VAL A 148 18.48 4.02 10.10
N LEU A 149 17.89 5.21 9.98
CA LEU A 149 17.33 5.72 8.72
C LEU A 149 18.41 6.06 7.68
N LEU A 150 19.57 6.52 8.13
CA LEU A 150 20.70 6.88 7.25
C LEU A 150 21.46 5.63 6.81
N ASP A 151 21.84 4.78 7.76
CA ASP A 151 22.57 3.54 7.50
C ASP A 151 21.87 2.37 8.19
N PRO A 152 21.06 1.56 7.47
CA PRO A 152 20.47 0.36 8.04
C PRO A 152 21.55 -0.66 8.36
N PRO A 153 21.67 -1.13 9.63
CA PRO A 153 22.58 -2.21 9.97
C PRO A 153 22.21 -3.47 9.18
N SER A 154 23.22 -4.15 8.62
CA SER A 154 23.01 -5.33 7.77
C SER A 154 22.52 -6.58 8.54
N ASN A 155 22.73 -6.64 9.86
CA ASN A 155 22.70 -7.91 10.62
C ASN A 155 22.15 -7.82 12.06
N THR A 156 21.29 -6.85 12.41
CA THR A 156 20.75 -6.81 13.78
C THR A 156 19.24 -6.69 13.83
N ALA A 157 18.66 -7.36 14.82
CA ALA A 157 17.26 -7.31 15.18
C ALA A 157 16.90 -5.91 15.70
N VAL A 158 16.89 -4.91 14.82
CA VAL A 158 16.56 -3.54 15.22
C VAL A 158 15.13 -3.52 15.74
N VAL A 159 14.96 -2.95 16.94
CA VAL A 159 13.68 -2.63 17.59
C VAL A 159 12.65 -2.02 16.62
N TRP A 160 13.15 -1.24 15.67
CA TRP A 160 12.39 -0.49 14.70
C TRP A 160 12.93 -0.73 13.29
N SER A 161 12.04 -1.06 12.35
CA SER A 161 12.39 -1.34 10.97
C SER A 161 12.19 -0.11 10.08
N ALA A 162 13.25 0.32 9.41
CA ALA A 162 13.23 1.36 8.38
C ALA A 162 12.65 0.86 7.04
N ALA A 163 12.16 -0.37 6.95
CA ALA A 163 11.76 -1.01 5.70
C ALA A 163 10.69 -0.22 4.92
N HIS A 164 9.70 0.35 5.60
CA HIS A 164 8.65 1.11 4.92
C HIS A 164 9.18 2.44 4.33
N PRO A 165 9.87 3.32 5.09
CA PRO A 165 10.53 4.49 4.52
C PRO A 165 11.55 4.17 3.41
N GLN A 166 12.31 3.07 3.57
CA GLN A 166 13.26 2.63 2.55
C GLN A 166 12.58 2.16 1.27
N HIS A 167 11.45 1.45 1.39
CA HIS A 167 10.66 1.06 0.23
C HIS A 167 10.12 2.27 -0.52
N LEU A 168 9.60 3.28 0.18
CA LEU A 168 9.15 4.54 -0.43
C LEU A 168 10.31 5.27 -1.11
N ARG A 169 11.48 5.34 -0.47
CA ARG A 169 12.70 5.91 -1.06
C ARG A 169 13.11 5.17 -2.33
N ALA A 170 13.14 3.83 -2.29
CA ALA A 170 13.52 2.99 -3.43
C ALA A 170 12.56 3.15 -4.62
N LEU A 171 11.25 3.23 -4.36
CA LEU A 171 10.26 3.50 -5.42
C LEU A 171 10.44 4.91 -6.01
N ALA A 172 10.62 5.91 -5.15
CA ALA A 172 10.80 7.29 -5.58
C ALA A 172 12.07 7.46 -6.43
N THR A 173 13.19 6.84 -6.04
CA THR A 173 14.45 6.89 -6.82
C THR A 173 14.37 6.06 -8.10
N ALA A 174 13.83 4.84 -8.04
CA ALA A 174 13.71 3.98 -9.21
C ALA A 174 12.87 4.64 -10.32
N PHE A 175 11.69 5.17 -9.97
CA PHE A 175 10.78 5.77 -10.95
C PHE A 175 11.06 7.25 -11.24
N GLY A 176 11.48 8.02 -10.24
CA GLY A 176 11.68 9.48 -10.38
C GLY A 176 13.04 9.84 -10.98
N ASP A 177 14.11 9.24 -10.46
CA ASP A 177 15.48 9.58 -10.87
C ASP A 177 15.95 8.67 -12.02
N HIS A 178 15.84 7.36 -11.81
CA HIS A 178 16.28 6.35 -12.77
C HIS A 178 15.17 5.93 -13.75
N GLY A 179 14.03 6.63 -13.78
CA GLY A 179 12.90 6.28 -14.63
C GLY A 179 13.29 6.14 -16.12
N PRO A 180 13.94 7.16 -16.71
CA PRO A 180 14.37 7.10 -18.10
C PRO A 180 15.48 6.07 -18.39
N SER A 181 16.29 5.68 -17.40
CA SER A 181 17.39 4.70 -17.59
C SER A 181 16.92 3.26 -17.40
N LEU A 182 15.95 3.02 -16.51
CA LEU A 182 15.44 1.68 -16.20
C LEU A 182 14.24 1.29 -17.08
N PHE A 183 13.38 2.23 -17.43
CA PHE A 183 12.08 1.92 -18.04
C PHE A 183 11.91 2.42 -19.48
N SER A 184 12.88 3.16 -20.05
CA SER A 184 12.76 3.67 -21.41
C SER A 184 12.85 2.56 -22.45
N LEU A 185 11.81 2.44 -23.28
CA LEU A 185 11.82 1.58 -24.48
C LEU A 185 12.65 2.14 -25.63
N ALA A 186 13.03 3.42 -25.57
CA ALA A 186 13.75 4.09 -26.64
C ALA A 186 15.28 3.89 -26.59
N ARG A 187 15.83 3.40 -25.46
CA ARG A 187 17.27 3.10 -25.34
C ARG A 187 17.61 1.72 -25.89
N ARG A 188 18.75 1.62 -26.56
CA ARG A 188 19.38 0.36 -26.96
C ARG A 188 20.78 0.26 -26.33
N PRO A 189 21.16 -0.87 -25.70
CA PRO A 189 20.37 -2.10 -25.49
C PRO A 189 19.17 -1.89 -24.55
N LEU A 190 18.14 -2.73 -24.71
CA LEU A 190 16.91 -2.60 -23.94
C LEU A 190 17.22 -2.81 -22.43
N PRO A 191 16.87 -1.86 -21.55
CA PRO A 191 17.13 -2.03 -20.13
C PRO A 191 16.31 -3.19 -19.55
N ARG A 192 16.86 -3.87 -18.53
CA ARG A 192 16.25 -5.07 -17.91
C ARG A 192 14.80 -4.86 -17.46
N TYR A 193 14.43 -3.63 -17.14
CA TYR A 193 13.13 -3.27 -16.58
C TYR A 193 12.18 -2.58 -17.58
N ALA A 194 12.54 -2.48 -18.86
CA ALA A 194 11.71 -1.87 -19.91
C ALA A 194 10.32 -2.51 -20.08
N LEU A 195 10.13 -3.73 -19.58
CA LEU A 195 8.85 -4.45 -19.64
C LEU A 195 7.81 -3.92 -18.62
N ILE A 196 8.23 -3.20 -17.58
CA ILE A 196 7.32 -2.73 -16.52
C ILE A 196 6.25 -1.75 -17.05
N PRO A 197 6.59 -0.69 -17.82
CA PRO A 197 5.59 0.16 -18.45
C PRO A 197 4.71 -0.57 -19.46
N LEU A 198 5.26 -1.56 -20.18
CA LEU A 198 4.48 -2.42 -21.09
C LEU A 198 3.44 -3.25 -20.35
N GLY A 199 3.68 -3.58 -19.07
CA GLY A 199 2.70 -4.23 -18.20
C GLY A 199 1.38 -3.46 -18.09
N LEU A 200 1.42 -2.12 -18.16
CA LEU A 200 0.20 -1.31 -18.17
C LEU A 200 -0.63 -1.52 -19.44
N LEU A 201 0.02 -1.79 -20.58
CA LEU A 201 -0.64 -2.10 -21.85
C LEU A 201 -1.10 -3.57 -21.93
N LEU A 202 -0.36 -4.48 -21.28
CA LEU A 202 -0.74 -5.89 -21.15
C LEU A 202 -1.90 -6.11 -20.17
N GLY A 203 -2.08 -5.21 -19.20
CA GLY A 203 -3.15 -5.23 -18.21
C GLY A 203 -4.55 -5.44 -18.82
N PRO A 204 -4.99 -4.57 -19.74
CA PRO A 204 -6.26 -4.72 -20.46
C PRO A 204 -6.38 -6.01 -21.29
N LEU A 205 -5.26 -6.63 -21.66
CA LEU A 205 -5.26 -7.86 -22.46
C LEU A 205 -5.44 -9.11 -21.60
N LEU A 206 -5.08 -9.10 -20.32
CA LEU A 206 -5.25 -10.23 -19.38
C LEU A 206 -6.69 -10.77 -19.25
N PRO A 207 -7.77 -9.97 -19.25
CA PRO A 207 -9.14 -10.50 -19.25
C PRO A 207 -9.57 -11.11 -20.58
N LEU A 208 -8.90 -10.82 -21.71
CA LEU A 208 -9.31 -11.30 -23.03
C LEU A 208 -9.19 -12.83 -23.17
N PRO A 209 -8.08 -13.50 -22.77
CA PRO A 209 -8.01 -14.95 -22.79
C PRO A 209 -9.12 -15.63 -21.98
N ALA A 210 -9.43 -15.13 -20.78
CA ALA A 210 -10.52 -15.66 -19.96
C ALA A 210 -11.88 -15.49 -20.63
N PHE A 211 -12.10 -14.33 -21.28
CA PHE A 211 -13.29 -14.07 -22.06
C PHE A 211 -13.44 -15.02 -23.26
N PHE A 212 -12.38 -15.20 -24.05
CA PHE A 212 -12.41 -16.12 -25.18
C PHE A 212 -12.59 -17.58 -24.75
N LEU A 213 -11.90 -18.03 -23.69
CA LEU A 213 -12.11 -19.37 -23.12
C LEU A 213 -13.55 -19.59 -22.68
N SER A 214 -14.19 -18.58 -22.09
CA SER A 214 -15.59 -18.67 -21.66
C SER A 214 -16.57 -18.84 -22.83
N ARG A 215 -16.21 -18.36 -24.02
CA ARG A 215 -16.98 -18.54 -25.26
C ARG A 215 -16.70 -19.86 -25.97
N LEU A 216 -15.45 -20.32 -25.95
CA LEU A 216 -15.03 -21.58 -26.59
C LEU A 216 -15.50 -22.82 -25.82
N PHE A 217 -15.56 -22.75 -24.48
CA PHE A 217 -15.95 -23.86 -23.61
C PHE A 217 -17.17 -23.51 -22.75
N PRO A 218 -18.39 -23.46 -23.33
CA PRO A 218 -19.61 -23.12 -22.59
C PRO A 218 -19.91 -24.10 -21.44
N SER A 219 -19.46 -25.36 -21.53
CA SER A 219 -19.58 -26.37 -20.47
C SER A 219 -18.84 -25.99 -19.16
N HIS A 220 -17.74 -25.23 -19.25
CA HIS A 220 -16.95 -24.76 -18.09
C HIS A 220 -17.10 -23.25 -17.84
N SER A 221 -18.13 -22.62 -18.43
CA SER A 221 -18.36 -21.16 -18.37
C SER A 221 -18.41 -20.61 -16.95
N THR A 222 -18.90 -21.39 -15.97
CA THR A 222 -19.01 -20.94 -14.57
C THR A 222 -17.66 -20.71 -13.89
N ILE A 223 -16.64 -21.52 -14.23
CA ILE A 223 -15.29 -21.40 -13.67
C ILE A 223 -14.54 -20.26 -14.37
N THR A 224 -14.65 -20.18 -15.70
CA THR A 224 -13.96 -19.13 -16.48
C THR A 224 -14.57 -17.75 -16.28
N ARG A 225 -15.89 -17.66 -16.00
CA ARG A 225 -16.59 -16.41 -15.69
C ARG A 225 -16.40 -15.94 -14.23
N SER A 226 -16.09 -16.84 -13.30
CA SER A 226 -15.79 -16.46 -11.91
C SER A 226 -14.33 -16.06 -11.70
N LEU A 227 -13.45 -16.29 -12.69
CA LEU A 227 -12.06 -15.87 -12.65
C LEU A 227 -11.94 -14.35 -12.87
N ASN A 228 -11.71 -13.62 -11.77
CA ASN A 228 -11.38 -12.20 -11.85
C ASN A 228 -9.88 -12.03 -12.15
N THR A 229 -9.54 -11.92 -13.44
CA THR A 229 -8.15 -11.81 -13.91
C THR A 229 -7.38 -10.61 -13.33
N PRO A 230 -7.96 -9.39 -13.19
CA PRO A 230 -7.31 -8.30 -12.45
C PRO A 230 -6.95 -8.66 -11.00
N LEU A 231 -7.84 -9.35 -10.28
CA LEU A 231 -7.59 -9.72 -8.89
C LEU A 231 -6.48 -10.76 -8.76
N VAL A 232 -6.49 -11.77 -9.64
CA VAL A 232 -5.44 -12.79 -9.67
C VAL A 232 -4.08 -12.15 -9.99
N ALA A 233 -4.00 -11.31 -11.02
CA ALA A 233 -2.77 -10.61 -11.38
C ALA A 233 -2.28 -9.68 -10.25
N ALA A 234 -3.20 -8.95 -9.60
CA ALA A 234 -2.86 -8.10 -8.46
C ALA A 234 -2.31 -8.92 -7.29
N SER A 235 -2.94 -10.04 -6.95
CA SER A 235 -2.48 -10.93 -5.88
C SER A 235 -1.11 -11.56 -6.19
N ALA A 236 -0.86 -11.97 -7.45
CA ALA A 236 0.45 -12.44 -7.88
C ALA A 236 1.53 -11.35 -7.74
N GLY A 237 1.21 -10.10 -8.05
CA GLY A 237 2.12 -8.96 -7.86
C GLY A 237 2.48 -8.74 -6.39
N VAL A 238 1.54 -8.92 -5.47
CA VAL A 238 1.80 -8.86 -4.03
C VAL A 238 2.80 -9.94 -3.62
N LEU A 239 2.63 -11.18 -4.06
CA LEU A 239 3.60 -12.26 -3.74
C LEU A 239 5.02 -11.96 -4.22
N ALA A 240 5.17 -11.29 -5.36
CA ALA A 240 6.48 -10.97 -5.94
C ALA A 240 7.18 -9.77 -5.27
N THR A 241 6.45 -8.95 -4.51
CA THR A 241 6.95 -7.66 -4.00
C THR A 241 7.13 -7.60 -2.49
N LEU A 242 6.65 -8.60 -1.73
CA LEU A 242 6.85 -8.59 -0.29
C LEU A 242 8.33 -8.83 0.06
N PRO A 243 8.90 -7.99 0.95
CA PRO A 243 10.25 -8.21 1.49
C PRO A 243 10.37 -9.52 2.28
N SER A 244 9.23 -10.00 2.81
CA SER A 244 9.16 -11.14 3.73
C SER A 244 8.08 -12.14 3.31
N THR A 245 8.51 -13.33 2.89
CA THR A 245 7.62 -14.41 2.46
C THR A 245 7.05 -15.21 3.64
N SER A 246 7.58 -15.03 4.85
CA SER A 246 7.20 -15.81 6.05
C SER A 246 5.72 -15.65 6.46
N ALA A 247 5.08 -14.52 6.12
CA ALA A 247 3.67 -14.30 6.44
C ALA A 247 2.71 -15.01 5.47
N MET A 248 3.17 -15.42 4.28
CA MET A 248 2.31 -15.99 3.24
C MET A 248 1.63 -17.30 3.63
N PRO A 249 2.32 -18.30 4.21
CA PRO A 249 1.67 -19.53 4.67
C PRO A 249 0.57 -19.24 5.69
N ALA A 250 0.77 -18.27 6.58
CA ALA A 250 -0.24 -17.86 7.56
C ALA A 250 -1.47 -17.22 6.88
N TYR A 251 -1.27 -16.33 5.90
CA TYR A 251 -2.37 -15.77 5.11
C TYR A 251 -3.18 -16.85 4.39
N PHE A 252 -2.52 -17.81 3.75
CA PHE A 252 -3.20 -18.93 3.08
C PHE A 252 -3.89 -19.86 4.08
N ALA A 253 -3.26 -20.18 5.21
CA ALA A 253 -3.84 -21.03 6.25
C ALA A 253 -5.10 -20.40 6.85
N VAL A 254 -5.06 -19.12 7.23
CA VAL A 254 -6.21 -18.39 7.76
C VAL A 254 -7.29 -18.23 6.69
N GLY A 255 -6.90 -17.92 5.45
CA GLY A 255 -7.80 -17.83 4.31
C GLY A 255 -8.53 -19.15 4.06
N PHE A 256 -7.81 -20.27 4.05
CA PHE A 256 -8.39 -21.61 3.90
C PHE A 256 -9.28 -21.98 5.08
N ALA A 257 -8.83 -21.77 6.32
CA ALA A 257 -9.60 -22.08 7.52
C ALA A 257 -10.92 -21.28 7.57
N SER A 258 -10.88 -19.97 7.29
CA SER A 258 -12.06 -19.10 7.33
C SER A 258 -12.96 -19.27 6.10
N GLN A 259 -12.39 -19.16 4.89
CA GLN A 259 -13.19 -19.09 3.65
C GLN A 259 -13.58 -20.45 3.09
N PHE A 260 -12.73 -21.48 3.24
CA PHE A 260 -13.02 -22.82 2.74
C PHE A 260 -13.67 -23.68 3.83
N TRP A 261 -12.99 -23.88 4.97
CA TRP A 261 -13.47 -24.81 5.99
C TRP A 261 -14.67 -24.26 6.78
N LEU A 262 -14.53 -23.11 7.42
CA LEU A 262 -15.54 -22.58 8.32
C LEU A 262 -16.83 -22.19 7.58
N ARG A 263 -16.70 -21.58 6.39
CA ARG A 263 -17.84 -21.22 5.55
C ARG A 263 -18.61 -22.43 5.02
N ARG A 264 -17.93 -23.54 4.69
CA ARG A 264 -18.56 -24.75 4.11
C ARG A 264 -19.14 -25.68 5.17
N TYR A 265 -18.43 -25.88 6.29
CA TYR A 265 -18.81 -26.87 7.31
C TYR A 265 -19.59 -26.26 8.49
N ARG A 266 -19.45 -24.94 8.78
CA ARG A 266 -20.12 -24.27 9.91
C ARG A 266 -20.67 -22.88 9.53
N PRO A 267 -21.57 -22.77 8.54
CA PRO A 267 -22.05 -21.49 8.02
C PRO A 267 -22.76 -20.62 9.07
N GLY A 268 -23.49 -21.23 10.00
CA GLY A 268 -24.19 -20.52 11.07
C GLY A 268 -23.27 -19.79 12.04
N TRP A 269 -22.08 -20.33 12.29
CA TRP A 269 -21.06 -19.67 13.10
C TRP A 269 -20.35 -18.57 12.32
N PHE A 270 -19.99 -18.86 11.06
CA PHE A 270 -19.33 -17.92 10.16
C PHE A 270 -20.14 -16.62 10.01
N ALA A 271 -21.44 -16.72 9.76
CA ALA A 271 -22.30 -15.55 9.57
C ALA A 271 -22.41 -14.65 10.83
N ARG A 272 -22.33 -15.23 12.03
CA ARG A 272 -22.48 -14.48 13.29
C ARG A 272 -21.17 -13.90 13.79
N HIS A 273 -20.08 -14.67 13.75
CA HIS A 273 -18.85 -14.35 14.48
C HIS A 273 -17.66 -13.97 13.60
N ASN A 274 -17.67 -14.28 12.30
CA ASN A 274 -16.47 -14.08 11.48
C ASN A 274 -15.97 -12.63 11.46
N TYR A 275 -16.90 -11.66 11.37
CA TYR A 275 -16.53 -10.23 11.42
C TYR A 275 -16.03 -9.79 12.80
N VAL A 276 -16.62 -10.32 13.88
CA VAL A 276 -16.21 -9.99 15.26
C VAL A 276 -14.83 -10.57 15.56
N VAL A 277 -14.59 -11.82 15.18
CA VAL A 277 -13.29 -12.48 15.34
C VAL A 277 -12.23 -11.81 14.49
N ALA A 278 -12.54 -11.43 13.24
CA ALA A 278 -11.61 -10.65 12.42
C ALA A 278 -11.23 -9.32 13.08
N ALA A 279 -12.21 -8.57 13.58
CA ALA A 279 -11.96 -7.31 14.29
C ALA A 279 -11.15 -7.51 15.58
N ALA A 280 -11.43 -8.57 16.34
CA ALA A 280 -10.71 -8.89 17.58
C ALA A 280 -9.25 -9.30 17.32
N VAL A 281 -8.99 -10.08 16.26
CA VAL A 281 -7.64 -10.46 15.87
C VAL A 281 -6.84 -9.24 15.39
N GLU A 282 -7.45 -8.35 14.61
CA GLU A 282 -6.81 -7.11 14.16
C GLU A 282 -6.48 -6.18 15.33
N ALA A 283 -7.46 -5.90 16.19
CA ALA A 283 -7.26 -5.07 17.38
C ALA A 283 -6.24 -5.68 18.35
N GLY A 284 -6.31 -7.00 18.56
CA GLY A 284 -5.37 -7.74 19.41
C GLY A 284 -3.95 -7.71 18.86
N ALA A 285 -3.76 -7.88 17.56
CA ALA A 285 -2.45 -7.79 16.93
C ALA A 285 -1.84 -6.39 17.07
N GLN A 286 -2.63 -5.33 16.86
CA GLN A 286 -2.18 -3.95 17.04
C GLN A 286 -1.83 -3.65 18.51
N ALA A 287 -2.68 -4.07 19.46
CA ALA A 287 -2.43 -3.90 20.89
C ALA A 287 -1.16 -4.66 21.33
N CYS A 288 -0.99 -5.91 20.91
CA CYS A 288 0.22 -6.68 21.14
C CYS A 288 1.45 -6.01 20.54
N GLY A 289 1.35 -5.46 19.33
CA GLY A 289 2.43 -4.71 18.69
C GLY A 289 2.88 -3.53 19.55
N VAL A 290 1.93 -2.71 20.02
CA VAL A 290 2.21 -1.58 20.92
C VAL A 290 2.85 -2.06 22.22
N LEU A 291 2.31 -3.11 22.86
CA LEU A 291 2.86 -3.65 24.10
C LEU A 291 4.28 -4.18 23.91
N VAL A 292 4.55 -4.94 22.86
CA VAL A 292 5.89 -5.48 22.57
C VAL A 292 6.87 -4.35 22.30
N THR A 293 6.49 -3.35 21.51
CA THR A 293 7.35 -2.20 21.20
C THR A 293 7.66 -1.36 22.44
N LEU A 294 6.64 -1.08 23.28
CA LEU A 294 6.82 -0.25 24.47
C LEU A 294 7.55 -0.97 25.61
N LEU A 295 7.23 -2.25 25.85
CA LEU A 295 7.71 -3.00 27.03
C LEU A 295 8.97 -3.82 26.78
N LEU A 296 9.09 -4.47 25.62
CA LEU A 296 10.16 -5.45 25.35
C LEU A 296 11.27 -4.89 24.47
N ARG A 297 10.94 -3.92 23.63
CA ARG A 297 11.87 -3.34 22.65
C ARG A 297 12.27 -1.89 23.00
N GLY A 298 12.13 -1.48 24.25
CA GLY A 298 12.72 -0.22 24.73
C GLY A 298 12.03 1.09 24.29
N GLY A 299 10.80 1.03 23.76
CA GLY A 299 10.07 2.22 23.29
C GLY A 299 9.76 3.30 24.33
N LEU A 300 10.01 3.04 25.63
CA LEU A 300 9.85 3.99 26.74
C LEU A 300 11.19 4.52 27.31
N GLY A 301 12.29 4.41 26.57
CA GLY A 301 13.52 5.17 26.85
C GLY A 301 14.29 4.78 28.12
N GLY A 302 14.03 3.60 28.70
CA GLY A 302 14.71 3.15 29.92
C GLY A 302 14.61 1.67 30.28
N TRP A 303 13.84 0.88 29.53
CA TRP A 303 13.77 -0.57 29.72
C TRP A 303 14.78 -1.23 28.79
N ALA A 304 15.70 -2.03 29.35
CA ALA A 304 16.71 -2.76 28.59
C ALA A 304 16.04 -3.57 27.48
N GLU A 305 16.61 -3.51 26.26
CA GLU A 305 16.21 -4.35 25.15
C GLU A 305 16.28 -5.82 25.60
N VAL A 306 15.13 -6.46 25.74
CA VAL A 306 15.10 -7.88 26.14
C VAL A 306 15.38 -8.68 24.87
N PRO A 307 16.54 -9.36 24.77
CA PRO A 307 16.83 -10.18 23.60
C PRO A 307 15.79 -11.29 23.51
N MET A 308 14.97 -11.26 22.47
CA MET A 308 13.97 -12.31 22.25
C MET A 308 14.68 -13.64 21.98
N PRO A 309 14.24 -14.75 22.60
CA PRO A 309 14.85 -16.05 22.36
C PRO A 309 14.68 -16.45 20.89
N GLY A 310 15.66 -17.18 20.37
CA GLY A 310 15.55 -17.79 19.06
C GLY A 310 14.52 -18.92 19.07
N TRP A 311 13.58 -18.88 18.14
CA TRP A 311 12.60 -19.95 17.94
C TRP A 311 12.24 -20.10 16.47
N TRP A 312 11.34 -21.04 16.16
CA TRP A 312 11.02 -21.39 14.78
C TRP A 312 10.53 -20.19 13.93
N GLY A 313 9.89 -19.19 14.54
CA GLY A 313 9.43 -17.95 13.90
C GLY A 313 10.20 -16.68 14.30
N ASN A 314 11.29 -16.79 15.07
CA ASN A 314 12.20 -15.67 15.36
C ASN A 314 13.65 -16.11 15.16
N ASN A 315 14.19 -15.81 13.97
CA ASN A 315 15.58 -16.09 13.64
C ASN A 315 16.49 -14.98 14.20
N VAL A 316 17.35 -15.32 15.17
CA VAL A 316 18.22 -14.35 15.86
C VAL A 316 19.55 -14.13 15.11
N GLY A 317 19.92 -15.04 14.20
CA GLY A 317 21.22 -15.04 13.51
C GLY A 317 21.17 -14.74 12.02
N GLY A 318 20.07 -14.20 11.49
CA GLY A 318 19.93 -13.88 10.07
C GLY A 318 18.59 -13.21 9.76
N ASN A 319 18.19 -13.19 8.49
CA ASN A 319 16.87 -12.68 8.10
C ASN A 319 15.75 -13.41 8.86
N PHE A 320 14.74 -12.67 9.34
CA PHE A 320 13.57 -13.25 10.01
C PHE A 320 12.90 -14.33 9.14
N ASP A 321 12.93 -14.16 7.81
CA ASP A 321 12.38 -15.10 6.83
C ASP A 321 13.22 -16.36 6.61
N ARG A 322 14.40 -16.48 7.25
CA ARG A 322 15.40 -17.53 6.99
C ARG A 322 15.82 -17.63 5.51
N CYS A 323 15.45 -16.65 4.68
CA CYS A 323 15.90 -16.55 3.31
C CYS A 323 17.38 -16.19 3.30
N PRO A 324 18.19 -16.83 2.43
CA PRO A 324 19.59 -16.49 2.27
C PRO A 324 19.71 -15.00 1.93
N ALA A 325 20.72 -14.33 2.50
CA ALA A 325 21.01 -12.94 2.17
C ALA A 325 21.29 -12.83 0.66
N ALA A 326 21.03 -11.66 0.06
CA ALA A 326 21.19 -11.46 -1.38
C ALA A 326 22.59 -11.83 -1.92
N GLY A 327 23.63 -11.78 -1.07
CA GLY A 327 24.98 -12.24 -1.40
C GLY A 327 25.10 -13.76 -1.56
N ASP A 328 24.39 -14.54 -0.74
CA ASP A 328 24.41 -16.00 -0.78
C ASP A 328 23.48 -16.55 -1.87
N ALA A 329 22.38 -15.84 -2.14
CA ALA A 329 21.47 -16.15 -3.26
C ALA A 329 22.14 -15.92 -4.63
N ALA A 330 22.97 -14.88 -4.77
CA ALA A 330 23.74 -14.63 -5.99
C ALA A 330 24.83 -15.68 -6.22
N ALA A 331 25.49 -16.15 -5.15
CA ALA A 331 26.46 -17.24 -5.21
C ALA A 331 25.81 -18.58 -5.61
N GLY A 332 24.60 -18.86 -5.11
CA GLY A 332 23.85 -20.07 -5.48
C GLY A 332 23.27 -20.06 -6.91
N LEU A 333 23.10 -18.89 -7.52
CA LEU A 333 22.55 -18.72 -8.87
C LEU A 333 23.62 -18.42 -9.94
N GLY A 334 24.91 -18.42 -9.59
CA GLY A 334 26.01 -18.16 -10.53
C GLY A 334 25.97 -16.75 -11.14
N MET A 335 25.29 -15.79 -10.50
CA MET A 335 25.25 -14.41 -10.98
C MET A 335 26.48 -13.65 -10.47
N VAL A 336 27.46 -13.50 -11.35
CA VAL A 336 28.62 -12.63 -11.15
C VAL A 336 28.13 -11.22 -10.86
N ARG A 337 28.50 -10.68 -9.69
CA ARG A 337 28.47 -9.23 -9.44
C ARG A 337 29.43 -8.61 -10.44
N ASP A 338 28.92 -7.86 -11.41
CA ASP A 338 29.75 -6.89 -12.12
C ASP A 338 30.24 -5.88 -11.08
N ALA A 339 31.47 -6.10 -10.63
CA ALA A 339 32.22 -5.16 -9.82
C ALA A 339 32.55 -3.95 -10.69
N GLY A 340 31.91 -2.81 -10.44
CA GLY A 340 32.29 -1.57 -11.09
C GLY A 340 31.29 -0.45 -10.91
N GLY A 341 31.60 0.50 -10.01
CA GLY A 341 30.94 1.80 -9.95
C GLY A 341 30.67 2.26 -8.52
N GLY A 342 31.71 2.67 -7.81
CA GLY A 342 31.53 3.52 -6.64
C GLY A 342 31.14 4.92 -7.08
N LEU A 343 30.05 5.43 -6.50
CA LEU A 343 29.83 6.77 -5.96
C LEU A 343 28.42 6.86 -5.39
#